data_AF-A0A3S0K8W4-F1
#
_entry.id   AF-A0A3S0K8W4-F1
#
_cell.length_a   1.000
_cell.length_b   1.000
_cell.length_c   1.000
_cell.angle_alpha   90.00
_cell.angle_beta   90.00
_cell.angle_gamma   90.00
#
_symmetry.space_group_name_H-M   'P 1'
#
loop_
_entity.id
_entity.type
_entity.pdbx_description
1 polymer ?
#
loop_
_entity_poly.entity_id
_entity_poly.type
_entity_poly.pdbx_seq_one_letter_code
_entity_poly.pdbx_strand_id
1 'polypeptide(L)'
;MSVIKALGQQHTKAEFAYLLQGYLSQDAEVCALFCGATNMTSVVNLIAALSYRESDERFTVTSLDTELVLSVLFDGFHLLFIKEVQHGSLNQAEHLILRLTQHYAAQLEADFVSEQVNEPQSEEHLELRNKLKQVLIASSQLDRLYLQRRGQQSNMGR
;
A
#
# COMPACT_ATOMS: atom_id res chain seq x y z
N MET A 1 11.04 16.48 22.17
CA MET A 1 11.28 15.05 21.82
C MET A 1 12.67 14.66 22.35
N SER A 2 12.79 13.57 23.09
CA SER A 2 14.10 13.04 23.52
C SER A 2 14.67 12.12 22.45
N VAL A 3 16.00 12.09 22.29
CA VAL A 3 16.71 11.16 21.38
C VAL A 3 16.31 9.70 21.66
N ILE A 4 16.10 9.34 22.93
CA ILE A 4 15.68 8.00 23.35
C ILE A 4 14.31 7.65 22.76
N LYS A 5 13.37 8.60 22.78
CA LYS A 5 12.03 8.41 22.20
C LYS A 5 12.10 8.24 20.69
N ALA A 6 12.89 9.07 20.00
CA ALA A 6 13.06 8.97 18.56
C ALA A 6 13.67 7.63 18.14
N LEU A 7 14.67 7.14 18.88
CA LEU A 7 15.30 5.85 18.63
C LEU A 7 14.31 4.70 18.83
N GLY A 8 13.50 4.73 19.90
CA GLY A 8 12.45 3.74 20.13
C GLY A 8 11.45 3.69 18.98
N GLN A 9 10.99 4.85 18.50
CA GLN A 9 10.07 4.92 17.35
C GLN A 9 10.69 4.38 16.06
N GLN A 10 11.97 4.65 15.80
CA GLN A 10 12.66 4.10 14.63
C GLN A 10 12.85 2.58 14.74
N HIS A 11 13.11 2.08 15.95
CA HIS A 11 13.21 0.65 16.19
C HIS A 11 11.89 -0.06 15.90
N THR A 12 10.77 0.45 16.42
CA THR A 12 9.43 -0.10 16.14
C THR A 12 9.11 -0.13 14.64
N LYS A 13 9.44 0.93 13.90
CA LYS A 13 9.26 0.94 12.43
C LYS A 13 10.10 -0.12 11.74
N ALA A 14 11.36 -0.29 12.16
CA ALA A 14 12.26 -1.27 11.57
C ALA A 14 11.82 -2.72 11.85
N GLU A 15 11.34 -3.01 13.06
CA GLU A 15 10.78 -4.32 13.40
C GLU A 15 9.55 -4.64 12.56
N PHE A 16 8.61 -3.69 12.46
CA PHE A 16 7.43 -3.84 11.62
C PHE A 16 7.81 -4.03 10.13
N ALA A 17 8.75 -3.24 9.62
CA ALA A 17 9.23 -3.35 8.24
C ALA A 17 9.86 -4.72 7.96
N TYR A 18 10.57 -5.30 8.94
CA TYR A 18 11.12 -6.65 8.84
C TYR A 18 10.02 -7.71 8.77
N LEU A 19 8.99 -7.62 9.63
CA LEU A 19 7.83 -8.51 9.57
C LEU A 19 7.11 -8.40 8.22
N LEU A 20 6.91 -7.17 7.74
CA LEU A 20 6.27 -6.90 6.46
C LEU A 20 7.08 -7.49 5.29
N GLN A 21 8.40 -7.37 5.33
CA GLN A 21 9.25 -8.02 4.33
C GLN A 21 9.05 -9.53 4.30
N GLY A 22 9.02 -10.17 5.48
CA GLY A 22 8.77 -11.59 5.62
C GLY A 22 7.39 -12.03 5.08
N TYR A 23 6.37 -11.19 5.28
CA TYR A 23 5.04 -11.43 4.72
C TYR A 23 5.03 -11.29 3.19
N LEU A 24 5.51 -10.17 2.65
CA LEU A 24 5.51 -9.90 1.21
C LEU A 24 6.34 -10.92 0.41
N SER A 25 7.39 -11.47 1.01
CA SER A 25 8.26 -12.48 0.37
C SER A 25 7.58 -13.83 0.15
N GLN A 26 6.40 -14.06 0.73
CA GLN A 26 5.64 -15.30 0.55
C GLN A 26 4.82 -15.30 -0.75
N ASP A 27 4.55 -14.12 -1.32
CA ASP A 27 3.78 -13.95 -2.55
C ASP A 27 4.74 -13.79 -3.75
N ALA A 28 4.68 -14.75 -4.67
CA ALA A 28 5.53 -14.79 -5.85
C ALA A 28 5.26 -13.64 -6.83
N GLU A 29 3.99 -13.20 -6.96
CA GLU A 29 3.62 -12.09 -7.83
C GLU A 29 4.16 -10.77 -7.28
N VAL A 30 4.06 -10.60 -5.96
CA VAL A 30 4.66 -9.47 -5.25
C VAL A 30 6.17 -9.47 -5.40
N CYS A 31 6.84 -10.61 -5.24
CA CYS A 31 8.28 -10.73 -5.44
C CYS A 31 8.72 -10.31 -6.85
N ALA A 32 7.93 -10.65 -7.87
CA ALA A 32 8.21 -10.28 -9.26
C ALA A 32 8.21 -8.75 -9.50
N LEU A 33 7.50 -7.98 -8.68
CA LEU A 33 7.50 -6.51 -8.76
C LEU A 33 8.85 -5.90 -8.36
N PHE A 34 9.70 -6.63 -7.64
CA PHE A 34 10.99 -6.14 -7.11
C PHE A 34 12.22 -6.56 -7.94
N CYS A 35 12.04 -7.15 -9.13
CA CYS A 35 13.15 -7.62 -9.98
C CYS A 35 13.98 -6.51 -10.67
N GLY A 36 13.98 -5.28 -10.14
CA GLY A 36 14.60 -4.11 -10.77
C GLY A 36 15.45 -3.28 -9.80
N ALA A 37 15.49 -1.97 -10.01
CA ALA A 37 16.37 -1.05 -9.26
C ALA A 37 15.93 -0.77 -7.81
N THR A 38 14.68 -1.07 -7.44
CA THR A 38 14.19 -0.86 -6.07
C THR A 38 14.04 -2.20 -5.36
N ASN A 39 14.69 -2.35 -4.22
CA ASN A 39 14.60 -3.55 -3.39
C ASN A 39 13.39 -3.48 -2.43
N MET A 40 12.91 -4.67 -2.03
CA MET A 40 11.77 -4.80 -1.11
C MET A 40 12.01 -4.10 0.23
N THR A 41 13.24 -4.19 0.78
CA THR A 41 13.63 -3.57 2.04
C THR A 41 13.39 -2.05 2.05
N SER A 42 13.72 -1.34 0.97
CA SER A 42 13.46 0.10 0.85
C SER A 42 11.97 0.40 0.84
N VAL A 43 11.16 -0.43 0.17
CA VAL A 43 9.71 -0.24 0.08
C VAL A 43 9.02 -0.49 1.42
N VAL A 44 9.34 -1.59 2.12
CA VAL A 44 8.73 -1.89 3.43
C VAL A 44 9.11 -0.87 4.51
N ASN A 45 10.35 -0.35 4.47
CA ASN A 45 10.76 0.75 5.35
C ASN A 45 9.99 2.03 5.05
N LEU A 46 9.77 2.34 3.76
CA LEU A 46 8.96 3.49 3.36
C LEU A 46 7.50 3.33 3.78
N ILE A 47 6.91 2.14 3.60
CA ILE A 47 5.55 1.83 4.07
C ILE A 47 5.45 2.08 5.57
N ALA A 48 6.33 1.46 6.37
CA ALA A 48 6.38 1.64 7.81
C ALA A 48 6.54 3.12 8.22
N ALA A 49 7.36 3.88 7.48
CA ALA A 49 7.55 5.30 7.74
C ALA A 49 6.30 6.15 7.45
N LEU A 50 5.55 5.82 6.40
CA LEU A 50 4.35 6.55 5.97
C LEU A 50 3.12 6.24 6.83
N SER A 51 2.97 5.01 7.32
CA SER A 51 1.79 4.59 8.07
C SER A 51 1.94 4.72 9.59
N TYR A 52 3.17 4.74 10.11
CA TYR A 52 3.40 4.75 11.56
C TYR A 52 2.82 5.98 12.26
N ARG A 53 2.08 5.69 13.33
CA ARG A 53 1.62 6.67 14.33
C ARG A 53 2.08 6.23 15.71
N GLU A 54 2.35 7.20 16.58
CA GLU A 54 2.69 6.87 17.96
C GLU A 54 1.50 6.16 18.63
N SER A 55 1.78 5.05 19.32
CA SER A 55 0.77 4.18 19.95
C SER A 55 -0.17 3.46 18.97
N ASP A 56 0.27 3.24 17.72
CA ASP A 56 -0.46 2.42 16.76
C ASP A 56 -0.27 0.92 17.06
N GLU A 57 -1.34 0.25 17.46
CA GLU A 57 -1.32 -1.17 17.83
C GLU A 57 -0.90 -2.08 16.67
N ARG A 58 -1.13 -1.66 15.41
CA ARG A 58 -0.71 -2.39 14.20
C ARG A 58 0.80 -2.61 14.14
N PHE A 59 1.58 -1.80 14.85
CA PHE A 59 3.05 -1.89 14.89
C PHE A 59 3.58 -2.73 16.06
N THR A 60 2.69 -3.23 16.93
CA THR A 60 3.06 -4.08 18.08
C THR A 60 2.75 -5.56 17.85
N VAL A 61 2.23 -5.90 16.67
CA VAL A 61 1.84 -7.27 16.30
C VAL A 61 3.07 -8.14 16.04
N THR A 62 2.90 -9.45 16.28
CA THR A 62 3.93 -10.47 16.03
C THR A 62 3.73 -11.21 14.71
N SER A 63 2.53 -11.12 14.13
CA SER A 63 2.16 -11.72 12.85
C SER A 63 1.30 -10.75 12.04
N LEU A 64 1.42 -10.83 10.72
CA LEU A 64 0.67 -10.00 9.78
C LEU A 64 -0.37 -10.85 9.06
N ASP A 65 -1.58 -10.31 8.95
CA ASP A 65 -2.65 -10.81 8.08
C ASP A 65 -2.86 -9.85 6.90
N THR A 66 -3.63 -10.29 5.90
CA THR A 66 -3.87 -9.51 4.69
C THR A 66 -4.60 -8.20 4.98
N GLU A 67 -5.52 -8.19 5.95
CA GLU A 67 -6.30 -7.01 6.31
C GLU A 67 -5.42 -5.92 6.92
N LEU A 68 -4.55 -6.28 7.86
CA LEU A 68 -3.61 -5.35 8.49
C LEU A 68 -2.60 -4.84 7.47
N VAL A 69 -2.09 -5.72 6.59
CA VAL A 69 -1.18 -5.31 5.51
C VAL A 69 -1.86 -4.31 4.58
N LEU A 70 -3.11 -4.56 4.18
CA LEU A 70 -3.88 -3.60 3.40
C LEU A 70 -4.09 -2.29 4.16
N SER A 71 -4.43 -2.33 5.45
CA SER A 71 -4.66 -1.15 6.28
C SER A 71 -3.44 -0.22 6.31
N VAL A 72 -2.24 -0.80 6.49
CA VAL A 72 -0.97 -0.06 6.48
C VAL A 72 -0.62 0.45 5.07
N LEU A 73 -0.85 -0.35 4.04
CA LEU A 73 -0.68 0.08 2.64
C LEU A 73 -1.64 1.22 2.28
N PHE A 74 -2.88 1.19 2.77
CA PHE A 74 -3.91 2.18 2.51
C PHE A 74 -3.52 3.57 3.02
N ASP A 75 -2.90 3.63 4.20
CA ASP A 75 -2.37 4.89 4.76
C ASP A 75 -1.34 5.53 3.80
N GLY A 76 -0.40 4.72 3.28
CA GLY A 76 0.58 5.17 2.30
C GLY A 76 -0.07 5.53 0.96
N PHE A 77 -0.99 4.69 0.48
CA PHE A 77 -1.69 4.87 -0.78
C PHE A 77 -2.40 6.21 -0.87
N HIS A 78 -3.13 6.62 0.17
CA HIS A 78 -3.88 7.87 0.14
C HIS A 78 -2.96 9.09 -0.02
N LEU A 79 -1.84 9.12 0.70
CA LEU A 79 -0.84 10.19 0.61
C LEU A 79 -0.17 10.22 -0.77
N LEU A 80 0.22 9.05 -1.27
CA LEU A 80 0.91 8.93 -2.56
C LEU A 80 -0.01 9.21 -3.75
N PHE A 81 -1.28 8.84 -3.65
CA PHE A 81 -2.30 9.19 -4.64
C PHE A 81 -2.45 10.71 -4.76
N ILE A 82 -2.58 11.42 -3.64
CA ILE A 82 -2.66 12.88 -3.64
C ILE A 82 -1.39 13.48 -4.25
N LYS A 83 -0.21 13.00 -3.85
CA LYS A 83 1.07 13.45 -4.39
C LYS A 83 1.15 13.26 -5.91
N GLU A 84 0.71 12.12 -6.44
CA GLU A 84 0.75 11.84 -7.87
C GLU A 84 -0.21 12.72 -8.68
N VAL A 85 -1.42 12.93 -8.16
CA VAL A 85 -2.43 13.79 -8.82
C VAL A 85 -1.97 15.25 -8.84
N GLN A 86 -1.39 15.75 -7.74
CA GLN A 86 -0.98 17.15 -7.61
C GLN A 86 0.36 17.45 -8.29
N HIS A 87 1.35 16.57 -8.17
CA HIS A 87 2.73 16.86 -8.55
C HIS A 87 3.28 15.93 -9.63
N GLY A 88 2.68 14.76 -9.85
CA GLY A 88 3.11 13.79 -10.87
C GLY A 88 4.55 13.31 -10.71
N SER A 89 5.04 13.24 -9.46
CA SER A 89 6.46 13.08 -9.12
C SER A 89 6.70 11.96 -8.11
N LEU A 90 6.01 10.84 -8.27
CA LEU A 90 6.32 9.65 -7.50
C LEU A 90 7.66 9.02 -7.90
N ASN A 91 8.42 8.59 -6.90
CA ASN A 91 9.61 7.78 -7.13
C ASN A 91 9.23 6.30 -7.34
N GLN A 92 10.21 5.47 -7.71
CA GLN A 92 9.96 4.05 -8.01
C GLN A 92 9.39 3.28 -6.80
N ALA A 93 9.89 3.52 -5.59
CA ALA A 93 9.39 2.86 -4.38
C ALA A 93 7.93 3.26 -4.10
N GLU A 94 7.59 4.53 -4.28
CA GLU A 94 6.22 5.04 -4.11
C GLU A 94 5.25 4.45 -5.15
N HIS A 95 5.68 4.32 -6.41
CA HIS A 95 4.90 3.62 -7.42
C HIS A 95 4.67 2.14 -7.07
N LEU A 96 5.67 1.47 -6.49
CA LEU A 96 5.53 0.09 -6.03
C LEU A 96 4.49 0.00 -4.91
N ILE A 97 4.46 0.95 -3.96
CA ILE A 97 3.44 0.98 -2.90
C ILE A 97 2.03 1.07 -3.50
N LEU A 98 1.81 1.93 -4.50
CA LEU A 98 0.51 2.01 -5.18
C LEU A 98 0.12 0.68 -5.84
N ARG A 99 1.05 0.02 -6.53
CA ARG A 99 0.82 -1.27 -7.18
C ARG A 99 0.56 -2.41 -6.19
N LEU A 100 1.30 -2.45 -5.08
CA LEU A 100 1.09 -3.43 -4.00
C LEU A 100 -0.28 -3.25 -3.37
N THR A 101 -0.68 -2.00 -3.10
CA THR A 101 -2.00 -1.71 -2.52
C THR A 101 -3.11 -2.18 -3.47
N GLN A 102 -2.96 -1.93 -4.78
CA GLN A 102 -3.90 -2.41 -5.79
C GLN A 102 -3.98 -3.95 -5.84
N HIS A 103 -2.82 -4.63 -5.78
CA HIS A 103 -2.73 -6.10 -5.77
C HIS A 103 -3.50 -6.72 -4.60
N TYR A 104 -3.16 -6.31 -3.37
CA TYR A 104 -3.84 -6.83 -2.18
C TYR A 104 -5.31 -6.43 -2.10
N ALA A 105 -5.67 -5.25 -2.61
CA ALA A 105 -7.07 -4.86 -2.68
C ALA A 105 -7.88 -5.73 -3.66
N ALA A 106 -7.31 -6.07 -4.81
CA ALA A 106 -7.95 -6.95 -5.78
C ALA A 106 -8.08 -8.40 -5.25
N GLN A 107 -7.04 -8.89 -4.56
CA GLN A 107 -7.06 -10.21 -3.92
C GLN A 107 -8.17 -10.31 -2.87
N LEU A 108 -8.20 -9.38 -1.91
CA LEU A 108 -9.24 -9.35 -0.88
C LEU A 108 -10.65 -9.17 -1.47
N GLU A 109 -10.82 -8.33 -2.49
CA GLU A 109 -12.13 -8.18 -3.14
C GLU A 109 -12.60 -9.49 -3.80
N ALA A 110 -11.71 -10.25 -4.41
CA ALA A 110 -12.03 -11.56 -4.98
C ALA A 110 -12.44 -12.57 -3.91
N ASP A 111 -11.73 -12.60 -2.78
CA ASP A 111 -12.06 -13.43 -1.62
C ASP A 111 -13.46 -13.08 -1.09
N PHE A 112 -13.76 -11.79 -0.92
CA PHE A 112 -15.09 -11.32 -0.51
C PHE A 112 -16.22 -11.69 -1.48
N VAL A 113 -15.97 -11.71 -2.79
CA VAL A 113 -16.98 -12.12 -3.78
C VAL A 113 -17.27 -13.62 -3.65
N SER A 114 -16.27 -14.42 -3.31
CA SER A 114 -16.43 -15.87 -3.09
C SER A 114 -17.21 -16.21 -1.80
N GLU A 115 -17.12 -15.36 -0.78
CA GLU A 115 -17.71 -15.57 0.55
C GLU A 115 -19.17 -15.07 0.71
N GLN A 116 -19.75 -14.38 -0.30
CA GLN A 116 -21.12 -13.82 -0.25
C GLN A 116 -22.26 -14.85 -0.09
N VAL A 117 -21.96 -16.13 0.11
CA VAL A 117 -22.98 -17.18 0.22
C VAL A 117 -23.53 -17.32 1.65
N ASN A 118 -22.82 -16.94 2.73
CA ASN A 118 -23.22 -17.47 4.07
C ASN A 118 -23.18 -16.57 5.34
N GLU A 119 -22.75 -15.31 5.35
CA GLU A 119 -22.66 -14.57 6.63
C GLU A 119 -23.24 -13.14 6.65
N PRO A 120 -23.83 -12.71 7.79
CA PRO A 120 -24.29 -11.34 8.00
C PRO A 120 -23.10 -10.38 8.06
N GLN A 121 -23.17 -9.29 7.28
CA GLN A 121 -22.09 -8.31 7.18
C GLN A 121 -21.96 -7.50 8.48
N SER A 122 -20.84 -7.66 9.19
CA SER A 122 -20.48 -6.77 10.30
C SER A 122 -20.05 -5.39 9.78
N GLU A 123 -20.11 -4.37 10.65
CA GLU A 123 -19.73 -2.98 10.29
C GLU A 123 -18.26 -2.89 9.83
N GLU A 124 -17.36 -3.66 10.45
CA GLU A 124 -15.93 -3.72 10.11
C GLU A 124 -15.70 -4.24 8.69
N HIS A 125 -16.44 -5.29 8.29
CA HIS A 125 -16.37 -5.82 6.93
C HIS A 125 -16.85 -4.80 5.89
N LEU A 126 -17.84 -3.97 6.23
CA LEU A 126 -18.31 -2.91 5.36
C LEU A 126 -17.25 -1.79 5.20
N GLU A 127 -16.58 -1.40 6.28
CA GLU A 127 -15.49 -0.42 6.23
C GLU A 127 -14.32 -0.90 5.38
N LEU A 128 -13.88 -2.14 5.59
CA LEU A 128 -12.82 -2.75 4.78
C LEU A 128 -13.20 -2.77 3.31
N ARG A 129 -14.43 -3.20 2.98
CA ARG A 129 -14.93 -3.20 1.61
C ARG A 129 -14.98 -1.81 0.98
N ASN A 130 -15.30 -0.79 1.76
CA ASN A 130 -15.26 0.59 1.29
C ASN A 130 -13.82 1.04 0.96
N LYS A 131 -12.84 0.70 1.81
CA LYS A 131 -11.41 0.97 1.55
C LYS A 131 -10.94 0.27 0.27
N LEU A 132 -11.30 -1.00 0.08
CA LEU A 132 -10.98 -1.77 -1.14
C LEU A 132 -11.50 -1.07 -2.40
N LYS A 133 -12.79 -0.72 -2.42
CA LYS A 133 -13.40 -0.01 -3.55
C LYS A 133 -12.72 1.33 -3.83
N GLN A 134 -12.38 2.07 -2.78
CA GLN A 134 -11.66 3.35 -2.93
C GLN A 134 -10.31 3.15 -3.62
N VAL A 135 -9.51 2.17 -3.19
CA VAL A 135 -8.21 1.86 -3.81
C VAL A 135 -8.37 1.51 -5.28
N LEU A 136 -9.32 0.64 -5.61
CA LEU A 136 -9.49 0.15 -6.99
C LEU A 136 -10.00 1.25 -7.92
N ILE A 137 -10.97 2.05 -7.47
CA ILE A 137 -11.46 3.20 -8.23
C ILE A 137 -10.34 4.22 -8.43
N ALA A 138 -9.62 4.59 -7.38
CA ALA A 138 -8.53 5.55 -7.44
C ALA A 138 -7.39 5.06 -8.35
N SER A 139 -7.04 3.77 -8.28
CA SER A 139 -6.04 3.16 -9.17
C SER A 139 -6.46 3.24 -10.64
N SER A 140 -7.73 2.96 -10.95
CA SER A 140 -8.26 3.10 -12.31
C SER A 140 -8.22 4.55 -12.82
N GLN A 141 -8.41 5.53 -11.93
CA GLN A 141 -8.30 6.95 -12.27
C GLN A 141 -6.86 7.33 -12.56
N LEU A 142 -5.90 6.84 -11.78
CA LEU A 142 -4.47 7.04 -12.05
C LEU A 142 -4.05 6.44 -13.40
N ASP A 143 -4.50 5.23 -13.72
CA ASP A 143 -4.19 4.61 -15.01
C ASP A 143 -4.71 5.45 -16.19
N ARG A 144 -5.92 6.04 -16.07
CA ARG A 144 -6.45 6.99 -17.07
C ARG A 144 -5.60 8.26 -17.17
N LEU A 145 -5.17 8.82 -16.03
CA LEU A 145 -4.30 9.99 -16.01
C LEU A 145 -2.96 9.71 -16.69
N TYR A 146 -2.36 8.54 -16.46
CA TYR A 146 -1.11 8.15 -17.13
C TYR A 146 -1.30 8.03 -18.65
N LEU A 147 -2.41 7.42 -19.10
CA LEU A 147 -2.72 7.33 -20.53
C LEU A 147 -2.90 8.73 -21.15
N GLN A 148 -3.61 9.64 -20.46
CA GLN A 148 -3.80 11.01 -20.93
C GLN A 148 -2.49 11.78 -21.05
N ARG A 149 -1.61 11.70 -20.04
CA ARG A 149 -0.29 12.36 -20.06
C ARG A 149 0.58 11.83 -21.19
N ARG A 150 0.59 10.51 -21.44
CA ARG A 150 1.31 9.89 -22.57
C ARG A 150 0.78 10.40 -23.92
N GLY A 151 -0.53 10.51 -24.08
CA GLY A 151 -1.16 11.03 -25.30
C GLY A 151 -0.86 12.51 -25.57
N GLN A 152 -0.78 13.33 -24.51
CA GLN A 152 -0.39 14.74 -24.63
C GLN A 152 1.07 14.90 -25.05
N GLN A 153 1.98 14.10 -24.49
CA GLN A 153 3.39 14.12 -24.86
C GLN A 153 3.62 13.67 -26.32
N SER A 154 2.86 12.69 -26.82
CA SER A 154 2.96 12.26 -28.22
C SER A 154 2.42 13.29 -29.23
N ASN A 155 1.51 14.17 -28.81
CA ASN A 155 0.92 15.18 -29.68
C ASN A 155 1.74 16.48 -29.79
N MET A 156 2.75 16.68 -28.94
CA MET A 156 3.65 17.86 -29.01
C MET A 156 4.89 17.63 -29.90
N GLY A 157 4.99 16.48 -30.57
CA GLY A 157 6.07 16.16 -31.52
C GLY A 157 5.72 16.37 -33.00
N ARG A 158 4.70 17.17 -33.33
CA ARG A 158 4.29 17.51 -34.70
C ARG A 158 4.26 19.01 -34.91
#